data_AF-A0A420CFM1-F1
#
_entry.id   AF-A0A420CFM1-F1
#
_cell.length_a   1.000
_cell.length_b   1.000
_cell.length_c   1.000
_cell.angle_alpha   90.00
_cell.angle_beta   90.00
_cell.angle_gamma   90.00
#
_symmetry.space_group_name_H-M   'P 1'
#
loop_
_entity.id
_entity.type
_entity.pdbx_description
1 polymer ?
#
loop_
_entity_poly.entity_id
_entity_poly.type
_entity_poly.pdbx_seq_one_letter_code
_entity_poly.pdbx_strand_id
1 'polypeptide(L)'
;MTAKSNDIQNGTLSPELLIEAHRLAHEYAFGWFSITAQQRMTFFNYALISLGGLAYAYGSCLAASWFLTAAWIGLFGVGISFLFFQFDKRNSHLTKLAEQYLSQGTESFLAPIVGPTIQLAHLADTQKIRGMLSFGRIARLAYYMYALIAFCSFVFALVVKFCPKSISLI
;
A
#
# COMPACT_ATOMS: atom_id res chain seq x y z
N MET A 1 -26.32 -31.39 9.35
CA MET A 1 -24.90 -31.06 9.08
C MET A 1 -23.98 -32.26 9.41
N THR A 2 -24.32 -33.48 8.97
CA THR A 2 -23.61 -34.71 9.43
C THR A 2 -23.20 -35.65 8.29
N ALA A 3 -23.54 -35.36 7.03
CA ALA A 3 -23.18 -36.22 5.90
C ALA A 3 -21.75 -35.98 5.35
N LYS A 4 -21.13 -34.82 5.61
CA LYS A 4 -19.87 -34.40 4.96
C LYS A 4 -18.59 -34.96 5.59
N SER A 5 -18.71 -35.74 6.67
CA SER A 5 -17.56 -36.25 7.45
C SER A 5 -17.03 -37.60 6.96
N ASN A 6 -17.82 -38.39 6.22
CA ASN A 6 -17.42 -39.75 5.83
C ASN A 6 -16.56 -39.78 4.55
N ASP A 7 -16.65 -38.78 3.69
CA ASP A 7 -15.90 -38.76 2.41
C ASP A 7 -14.40 -38.46 2.57
N ILE A 8 -13.99 -37.93 3.73
CA ILE A 8 -12.57 -37.62 3.99
C ILE A 8 -11.77 -38.89 4.32
N GLN A 9 -12.42 -40.00 4.70
CA GLN A 9 -11.74 -41.22 5.13
C GLN A 9 -11.22 -42.12 3.98
N ASN A 10 -11.61 -41.88 2.73
CA ASN A 10 -11.25 -42.72 1.58
C ASN A 10 -10.20 -42.09 0.62
N GLY A 11 -9.24 -41.31 1.13
CA GLY A 11 -7.97 -40.98 0.44
C GLY A 11 -8.03 -40.16 -0.87
N THR A 12 -9.19 -39.98 -1.48
CA THR A 12 -9.40 -39.21 -2.71
C THR A 12 -10.68 -38.39 -2.56
N LEU A 13 -10.58 -37.06 -2.51
CA LEU A 13 -11.76 -36.19 -2.61
C LEU A 13 -12.51 -36.52 -3.90
N SER A 14 -13.85 -36.57 -3.84
CA SER A 14 -14.65 -36.65 -5.07
C SER A 14 -14.34 -35.44 -5.98
N PRO A 15 -14.36 -35.60 -7.32
CA PRO A 15 -14.03 -34.52 -8.25
C PRO A 15 -14.88 -33.25 -8.04
N GLU A 16 -16.14 -33.40 -7.66
CA GLU A 16 -17.04 -32.28 -7.34
C GLU A 16 -16.55 -31.48 -6.11
N LEU A 17 -16.03 -32.17 -5.10
CA LEU A 17 -15.52 -31.60 -3.85
C LEU A 17 -14.20 -30.86 -4.11
N LEU A 18 -13.36 -31.37 -5.00
CA LEU A 18 -12.14 -30.68 -5.45
C LEU A 18 -12.44 -29.39 -6.20
N ILE A 19 -13.40 -29.42 -7.15
CA ILE A 19 -13.80 -28.23 -7.91
C ILE A 19 -14.36 -27.16 -6.96
N GLU A 20 -15.23 -27.56 -6.03
CA GLU A 20 -15.82 -26.65 -5.06
C GLU A 20 -14.77 -26.07 -4.10
N ALA A 21 -13.82 -26.88 -3.63
CA ALA A 21 -12.71 -26.41 -2.80
C ALA A 21 -11.84 -25.38 -3.54
N HIS A 22 -11.54 -25.63 -4.83
CA HIS A 22 -10.81 -24.68 -5.66
C HIS A 22 -11.59 -23.37 -5.88
N ARG A 23 -12.90 -23.44 -6.12
CA ARG A 23 -13.76 -22.26 -6.24
C ARG A 23 -13.73 -21.40 -4.98
N LEU A 24 -13.92 -22.02 -3.81
CA LEU A 24 -13.89 -21.33 -2.52
C LEU A 24 -12.50 -20.72 -2.24
N ALA A 25 -11.42 -21.43 -2.54
CA ALA A 25 -10.07 -20.92 -2.38
C ALA A 25 -9.79 -19.73 -3.31
N HIS A 26 -10.29 -19.79 -4.55
CA HIS A 26 -10.18 -18.69 -5.50
C HIS A 26 -10.94 -17.44 -5.03
N GLU A 27 -12.20 -17.61 -4.63
CA GLU A 27 -13.05 -16.51 -4.12
C GLU A 27 -12.43 -15.87 -2.87
N TYR A 28 -11.90 -16.69 -1.96
CA TYR A 28 -11.19 -16.20 -0.79
C TYR A 28 -9.94 -15.39 -1.16
N ALA A 29 -9.09 -15.92 -2.05
CA ALA A 29 -7.88 -15.25 -2.49
C ALA A 29 -8.17 -13.94 -3.24
N PHE A 30 -9.19 -13.95 -4.11
CA PHE A 30 -9.64 -12.76 -4.83
C PHE A 30 -10.23 -11.72 -3.89
N GLY A 31 -11.05 -12.13 -2.93
CA GLY A 31 -11.56 -11.25 -1.87
C GLY A 31 -10.43 -10.60 -1.08
N TRP A 32 -9.41 -11.37 -0.69
CA TRP A 32 -8.24 -10.85 0.00
C TRP A 32 -7.41 -9.88 -0.86
N PHE A 33 -7.20 -10.20 -2.14
CA PHE A 33 -6.55 -9.31 -3.10
C PHE A 33 -7.31 -7.97 -3.21
N SER A 34 -8.62 -8.03 -3.42
CA SER A 34 -9.47 -6.84 -3.56
C SER A 34 -9.44 -5.95 -2.32
N ILE A 35 -9.59 -6.54 -1.13
CA ILE A 35 -9.55 -5.82 0.14
C ILE A 35 -8.20 -5.13 0.32
N THR A 36 -7.08 -5.83 0.09
CA THR A 36 -5.74 -5.26 0.31
C THR A 36 -5.38 -4.19 -0.73
N ALA A 37 -5.81 -4.36 -1.98
CA ALA A 37 -5.68 -3.35 -3.02
C ALA A 37 -6.47 -2.08 -2.67
N GLN A 38 -7.71 -2.22 -2.20
CA GLN A 38 -8.54 -1.10 -1.79
C GLN A 38 -7.97 -0.37 -0.57
N GLN A 39 -7.53 -1.11 0.45
CA GLN A 39 -6.89 -0.53 1.64
C GLN A 39 -5.70 0.35 1.27
N ARG A 40 -4.89 -0.08 0.30
CA ARG A 40 -3.74 0.69 -0.18
C ARG A 40 -4.12 2.05 -0.75
N MET A 41 -5.19 2.10 -1.55
CA MET A 41 -5.71 3.37 -2.10
C MET A 41 -6.25 4.27 -0.98
N THR A 42 -6.97 3.69 -0.02
CA THR A 42 -7.51 4.42 1.14
C THR A 42 -6.41 5.05 1.99
N PHE A 43 -5.36 4.29 2.34
CA PHE A 43 -4.23 4.84 3.10
C PHE A 43 -3.48 5.93 2.35
N PHE A 44 -3.33 5.80 1.02
CA PHE A 44 -2.73 6.84 0.21
C PHE A 44 -3.54 8.15 0.26
N ASN A 45 -4.87 8.06 0.15
CA ASN A 45 -5.76 9.22 0.27
C ASN A 45 -5.66 9.87 1.66
N TYR A 46 -5.62 9.08 2.74
CA TYR A 46 -5.41 9.62 4.08
C TYR A 46 -4.04 10.28 4.26
N ALA A 47 -2.99 9.75 3.62
CA ALA A 47 -1.69 10.39 3.63
C ALA A 47 -1.74 11.78 2.98
N LEU A 48 -2.43 11.93 1.83
CA LEU A 48 -2.61 13.23 1.16
C LEU A 48 -3.38 14.24 2.03
N ILE A 49 -4.46 13.81 2.68
CA ILE A 49 -5.21 14.65 3.61
C ILE A 49 -4.33 15.08 4.79
N SER A 50 -3.56 14.15 5.36
CA SER A 50 -2.63 14.45 6.46
C SER A 50 -1.55 15.44 6.06
N LEU A 51 -1.01 15.33 4.84
CA LEU A 51 -0.04 16.26 4.28
C LEU A 51 -0.63 17.67 4.17
N GLY A 52 -1.84 17.80 3.63
CA GLY A 52 -2.53 19.09 3.54
C GLY A 52 -2.77 19.73 4.91
N GLY A 53 -3.26 18.93 5.87
CA GLY A 53 -3.50 19.40 7.25
C GLY A 53 -2.22 19.83 7.96
N LEU A 54 -1.14 19.05 7.84
CA LEU A 54 0.15 19.39 8.45
C LEU A 54 0.80 20.60 7.80
N ALA A 55 0.69 20.74 6.47
CA ALA A 55 1.18 21.92 5.77
C ALA A 55 0.45 23.20 6.22
N TYR A 56 -0.87 23.14 6.37
CA TYR A 56 -1.67 24.26 6.89
C TYR A 56 -1.30 24.62 8.34
N ALA A 57 -1.20 23.61 9.22
CA ALA A 57 -0.82 23.81 10.62
C ALA A 57 0.60 24.41 10.75
N TYR A 58 1.55 23.93 9.94
CA TYR A 58 2.90 24.44 9.89
C TYR A 58 2.94 25.91 9.44
N GLY A 59 2.26 26.24 8.33
CA GLY A 59 2.17 27.62 7.82
C GLY A 59 1.53 28.57 8.83
N SER A 60 0.50 28.12 9.55
CA SER A 60 -0.17 28.90 10.59
C SER A 60 0.75 29.20 11.78
N CYS A 61 1.56 28.22 12.20
CA CYS A 61 2.55 28.43 13.25
C CYS A 61 3.66 29.40 12.82
N LEU A 62 4.10 29.35 11.56
CA LEU A 62 5.06 30.32 11.03
C LEU A 62 4.50 31.74 11.01
N ALA A 63 3.25 31.93 10.57
CA ALA A 63 2.59 33.24 10.55
C ALA A 63 2.46 33.84 11.96
N ALA A 64 2.20 33.01 12.97
CA ALA A 64 2.14 33.42 14.37
C ALA A 64 3.52 33.52 15.07
N SER A 65 4.63 33.32 14.33
CA SER A 65 6.00 33.26 14.89
C SER A 65 6.21 32.19 15.97
N TRP A 66 5.38 31.14 15.98
CA TRP A 66 5.48 29.99 16.88
C TRP A 66 6.43 28.93 16.31
N PHE A 67 7.69 29.33 16.10
CA PHE A 67 8.68 28.50 15.38
C PHE A 67 8.97 27.16 16.05
N LEU A 68 8.95 27.08 17.38
CA LEU A 68 9.18 25.80 18.07
C LEU A 68 8.03 24.82 17.83
N THR A 69 6.78 25.30 17.84
CA THR A 69 5.60 24.50 17.49
C THR A 69 5.64 24.07 16.03
N ALA A 70 6.04 24.98 15.12
CA ALA A 70 6.23 24.65 13.70
C ALA A 70 7.29 23.54 13.52
N ALA A 71 8.39 23.58 14.27
CA ALA A 71 9.40 22.53 14.25
C ALA A 71 8.79 21.18 14.68
N TRP A 72 8.06 21.13 15.80
CA TRP A 72 7.39 19.90 16.24
C TRP A 72 6.40 19.35 15.21
N ILE A 73 5.67 20.21 14.50
CA ILE A 73 4.77 19.79 13.40
C ILE A 73 5.58 19.17 12.25
N GLY A 74 6.71 19.77 11.86
CA GLY A 74 7.61 19.22 10.85
C GLY A 74 8.13 17.83 11.24
N LEU A 75 8.61 17.69 12.48
CA LEU A 75 9.10 16.41 13.00
C LEU A 75 7.98 15.35 13.07
N PHE A 76 6.78 15.75 13.51
CA PHE A 76 5.61 14.89 13.51
C PHE A 76 5.22 14.44 12.10
N GLY A 77 5.34 15.32 11.09
CA GLY A 77 5.15 14.98 9.68
C GLY A 77 6.12 13.91 9.18
N VAL A 78 7.39 13.93 9.61
CA VAL A 78 8.35 12.85 9.31
C VAL A 78 7.87 11.52 9.89
N GLY A 79 7.42 11.53 11.15
CA GLY A 79 6.87 10.35 11.82
C GLY A 79 5.64 9.77 11.12
N ILE A 80 4.68 10.62 10.77
CA ILE A 80 3.48 10.21 10.01
C ILE A 80 3.86 9.61 8.65
N SER A 81 4.77 10.25 7.91
CA SER A 81 5.22 9.74 6.61
C SER A 81 5.86 8.35 6.74
N PHE A 82 6.68 8.15 7.77
CA PHE A 82 7.26 6.83 8.06
C PHE A 82 6.20 5.77 8.36
N LEU A 83 5.15 6.10 9.13
CA LEU A 83 4.05 5.17 9.41
C LEU A 83 3.31 4.77 8.12
N PHE A 84 2.93 5.74 7.29
CA PHE A 84 2.26 5.44 6.01
C PHE A 84 3.13 4.61 5.07
N PHE A 85 4.44 4.86 5.05
CA PHE A 85 5.38 4.05 4.28
C PHE A 85 5.42 2.59 4.75
N GLN A 86 5.37 2.35 6.07
CA GLN A 86 5.33 0.99 6.62
C GLN A 86 4.00 0.29 6.33
N PHE A 87 2.88 1.01 6.39
CA PHE A 87 1.57 0.48 5.98
C PHE A 87 1.55 0.09 4.50
N ASP A 88 2.07 0.94 3.60
CA ASP A 88 2.15 0.64 2.16
C ASP A 88 3.04 -0.58 1.88
N LYS A 89 4.19 -0.70 2.57
CA LYS A 89 5.05 -1.89 2.46
C LYS A 89 4.32 -3.17 2.83
N ARG A 90 3.62 -3.17 3.96
CA ARG A 90 2.85 -4.34 4.43
C ARG A 90 1.73 -4.69 3.45
N ASN A 91 0.93 -3.71 3.04
CA ASN A 91 -0.17 -3.96 2.11
C ASN A 91 0.34 -4.42 0.74
N SER A 92 1.42 -3.81 0.24
CA SER A 92 2.05 -4.24 -1.02
C SER A 92 2.56 -5.68 -0.94
N HIS A 93 2.97 -6.17 0.23
CA HIS A 93 3.37 -7.56 0.39
C HIS A 93 2.17 -8.51 0.39
N LEU A 94 1.09 -8.17 1.11
CA LEU A 94 -0.14 -8.97 1.16
C LEU A 94 -0.83 -9.07 -0.20
N THR A 95 -0.91 -7.95 -0.94
CA THR A 95 -1.48 -7.95 -2.29
C THR A 95 -0.69 -8.85 -3.23
N LYS A 96 0.65 -8.83 -3.16
CA LYS A 96 1.50 -9.71 -3.97
C LYS A 96 1.34 -11.18 -3.61
N LEU A 97 1.14 -11.50 -2.33
CA LEU A 97 0.91 -12.88 -1.90
C LEU A 97 -0.40 -13.42 -2.48
N ALA A 98 -1.46 -12.60 -2.48
CA ALA A 98 -2.73 -12.96 -3.08
C ALA A 98 -2.63 -13.11 -4.62
N GLU A 99 -1.93 -12.17 -5.27
CA GLU A 99 -1.66 -12.21 -6.71
C GLU A 99 -0.90 -13.49 -7.12
N GLN A 100 0.15 -13.85 -6.36
CA GLN A 100 0.91 -15.08 -6.58
C GLN A 100 0.03 -16.33 -6.45
N TYR A 101 -0.84 -16.39 -5.44
CA TYR A 101 -1.75 -17.51 -5.27
C TYR A 101 -2.77 -17.63 -6.41
N LEU A 102 -3.33 -16.50 -6.85
CA LEU A 102 -4.29 -16.47 -7.95
C LEU A 102 -3.63 -16.92 -9.27
N SER A 103 -2.43 -16.43 -9.56
CA SER A 103 -1.68 -16.78 -10.78
C SER A 103 -1.18 -18.24 -10.79
N GLN A 104 -0.47 -18.66 -9.74
CA GLN A 104 0.16 -19.98 -9.70
C GLN A 104 -0.82 -21.10 -9.34
N GLY A 105 -1.81 -20.81 -8.49
CA GLY A 105 -2.79 -21.78 -8.06
C GLY A 105 -3.97 -21.86 -9.02
N THR A 106 -4.70 -20.75 -9.19
CA THR A 106 -5.99 -20.81 -9.88
C THR A 106 -5.86 -20.74 -11.40
N GLU A 107 -5.14 -19.76 -11.94
CA GLU A 107 -5.04 -19.59 -13.40
C GLU A 107 -4.35 -20.81 -14.04
N SER A 108 -3.31 -21.34 -13.40
CA SER A 108 -2.59 -22.53 -13.90
C SER A 108 -3.44 -23.80 -13.85
N PHE A 109 -4.32 -23.93 -12.85
CA PHE A 109 -5.26 -25.06 -12.74
C PHE A 109 -6.42 -24.96 -13.74
N LEU A 110 -6.95 -23.76 -13.98
CA LEU A 110 -8.11 -23.54 -14.85
C LEU A 110 -7.75 -23.39 -16.33
N ALA A 111 -6.52 -22.99 -16.67
CA ALA A 111 -6.10 -22.77 -18.05
C ALA A 111 -6.30 -23.99 -18.98
N PRO A 112 -6.05 -25.24 -18.56
CA PRO A 112 -6.35 -26.42 -19.39
C PRO A 112 -7.86 -26.63 -19.64
N ILE A 113 -8.72 -26.11 -18.77
CA ILE A 113 -10.18 -26.35 -18.79
C ILE A 113 -10.90 -25.25 -19.57
N VAL A 114 -10.57 -23.98 -19.30
CA VAL A 114 -11.28 -22.80 -19.84
C VAL A 114 -10.51 -22.16 -21.00
N GLY A 115 -9.24 -22.51 -21.17
CA GLY A 115 -8.34 -21.96 -22.18
C GLY A 115 -7.37 -20.90 -21.64
N PRO A 116 -6.40 -20.48 -22.45
CA PRO A 116 -5.28 -19.62 -22.01
C PRO A 116 -5.69 -18.18 -21.71
N THR A 117 -6.88 -17.75 -22.12
CA THR A 117 -7.40 -16.39 -21.94
C THR A 117 -7.55 -15.98 -20.47
N ILE A 118 -7.59 -16.94 -19.55
CA ILE A 118 -7.73 -16.70 -18.11
C ILE A 118 -6.41 -16.34 -17.42
N GLN A 119 -5.26 -16.50 -18.10
CA GLN A 119 -3.93 -16.23 -17.56
C GLN A 119 -3.60 -14.73 -17.53
N LEU A 120 -4.49 -13.90 -16.97
CA LEU A 120 -4.37 -12.46 -16.96
C LEU A 120 -3.12 -11.99 -16.21
N ALA A 121 -2.80 -12.63 -15.07
CA ALA A 121 -1.60 -12.29 -14.31
C ALA A 121 -0.33 -12.64 -15.10
N HIS A 122 -0.27 -13.82 -15.74
CA HIS A 122 0.86 -14.21 -16.57
C HIS A 122 1.04 -13.27 -17.77
N LEU A 123 -0.05 -12.92 -18.46
CA LEU A 123 -0.05 -11.98 -19.57
C LEU A 123 0.38 -10.58 -19.14
N ALA A 124 -0.05 -10.10 -17.97
CA ALA A 124 0.38 -8.83 -17.41
C ALA A 124 1.88 -8.81 -17.07
N ASP A 125 2.42 -9.93 -16.58
CA ASP A 125 3.85 -10.05 -16.27
C ASP A 125 4.73 -10.17 -17.53
N THR A 126 4.26 -10.87 -18.56
CA THR A 126 4.97 -11.01 -19.85
C THR A 126 4.86 -9.75 -20.71
N GLN A 127 3.73 -9.05 -20.68
CA GLN A 127 3.55 -7.76 -21.35
C GLN A 127 4.13 -6.58 -20.56
N LYS A 128 5.02 -6.80 -19.58
CA LYS A 128 5.66 -5.72 -18.81
C LYS A 128 6.15 -4.61 -19.75
N ILE A 129 5.39 -3.53 -19.78
CA ILE A 129 5.74 -2.34 -20.57
C ILE A 129 7.04 -1.84 -19.97
N ARG A 130 8.11 -2.00 -20.76
CA ARG A 130 9.48 -1.70 -20.34
C ARG A 130 9.53 -0.25 -19.86
N GLY A 131 9.83 -0.04 -18.57
CA GLY A 131 9.96 1.29 -17.98
C GLY A 131 8.78 1.79 -17.13
N MET A 132 7.65 1.07 -17.05
CA MET A 132 6.56 1.51 -16.19
C MET A 132 6.93 1.29 -14.70
N LEU A 133 6.99 2.37 -13.93
CA LEU A 133 7.18 2.29 -12.49
C LEU A 133 5.95 1.62 -11.87
N SER A 134 6.17 0.60 -11.03
CA SER A 134 5.04 -0.01 -10.32
C SER A 134 4.39 1.02 -9.40
N PHE A 135 3.07 0.96 -9.27
CA PHE A 135 2.32 1.78 -8.32
C PHE A 135 2.93 1.68 -6.89
N GLY A 136 3.47 0.51 -6.53
CA GLY A 136 4.34 0.26 -5.37
C GLY A 136 5.46 1.28 -5.18
N ARG A 137 6.25 1.51 -6.23
CA ARG A 137 7.42 2.39 -6.22
C ARG A 137 7.01 3.86 -6.17
N ILE A 138 5.97 4.24 -6.91
CA ILE A 138 5.47 5.63 -6.96
C ILE A 138 4.98 6.07 -5.57
N ALA A 139 4.14 5.26 -4.91
CA ALA A 139 3.64 5.59 -3.57
C ALA A 139 4.79 5.72 -2.55
N ARG A 140 5.75 4.78 -2.56
CA ARG A 140 6.94 4.86 -1.69
C ARG A 140 7.78 6.10 -1.94
N LEU A 141 7.99 6.47 -3.20
CA LEU A 141 8.70 7.69 -3.55
C LEU A 141 7.97 8.93 -3.01
N ALA A 142 6.64 8.97 -3.12
CA ALA A 142 5.84 10.06 -2.56
C ALA A 142 6.01 10.19 -1.04
N TYR A 143 6.02 9.07 -0.29
CA TYR A 143 6.28 9.12 1.16
C TYR A 143 7.70 9.60 1.48
N TYR A 144 8.72 9.19 0.70
CA TYR A 144 10.08 9.72 0.89
C TYR A 144 10.15 11.23 0.65
N MET A 145 9.53 11.72 -0.43
CA MET A 145 9.46 13.16 -0.72
C MET A 145 8.76 13.91 0.40
N TYR A 146 7.65 13.37 0.90
CA TYR A 146 6.93 13.94 2.03
C TYR A 146 7.80 14.01 3.30
N ALA A 147 8.48 12.91 3.65
CA ALA A 147 9.37 12.88 4.81
C ALA A 147 10.52 13.90 4.67
N LEU A 148 11.10 14.03 3.47
CA LEU A 148 12.15 15.01 3.18
C LEU A 148 11.64 16.45 3.36
N ILE A 149 10.48 16.78 2.78
CA ILE A 149 9.86 18.11 2.92
C ILE A 149 9.58 18.41 4.40
N ALA A 150 9.00 17.46 5.14
CA ALA A 150 8.70 17.62 6.56
C ALA A 150 9.97 17.83 7.40
N PHE A 151 11.05 17.11 7.08
CA PHE A 151 12.35 17.27 7.73
C PHE A 151 12.99 18.63 7.41
N CYS A 152 12.96 19.07 6.15
CA CYS A 152 13.42 20.40 5.76
C CYS A 152 12.63 21.50 6.49
N SER A 153 11.32 21.35 6.63
CA SER A 153 10.47 22.25 7.42
C SER A 153 10.86 22.27 8.90
N PHE A 154 11.13 21.12 9.51
CA PHE A 154 11.65 21.04 10.87
C PHE A 154 12.96 21.83 11.03
N VAL A 155 13.94 21.60 10.15
CA VAL A 155 15.23 22.29 10.18
C VAL A 155 15.06 23.79 9.96
N PHE A 156 14.25 24.20 8.97
CA PHE A 156 13.98 25.61 8.69
C PHE A 156 13.42 26.33 9.92
N ALA A 157 12.41 25.76 10.58
CA ALA A 157 11.81 26.36 11.77
C ALA A 157 12.81 26.53 12.92
N LEU A 158 13.73 25.58 13.11
CA LEU A 158 14.81 25.69 14.09
C LEU A 158 15.82 26.78 13.72
N VAL A 159 16.23 26.86 12.44
CA VAL A 159 17.16 27.89 11.97
C VAL A 159 16.57 29.28 12.17
N VAL A 160 15.30 29.49 11.82
CA VAL A 160 14.61 30.76 12.03
C VAL A 160 14.57 31.13 13.52
N LYS A 161 14.29 30.17 14.40
CA LYS A 161 14.20 30.42 15.84
C LYS A 161 15.55 30.81 16.47
N PHE A 162 16.62 30.10 16.11
CA PHE A 162 17.93 30.24 16.75
C PHE A 162 18.89 31.19 16.02
N CYS A 163 18.64 31.49 14.74
CA CYS A 163 19.44 32.43 13.93
C CYS A 163 18.55 33.53 13.31
N PRO A 164 17.95 34.42 14.13
CA PRO A 164 17.02 35.43 13.64
C PRO A 164 17.68 36.46 12.69
N LYS A 165 19.00 36.64 12.78
CA LYS A 165 19.76 37.54 11.88
C LYS A 165 19.76 37.08 10.41
N SER A 166 19.44 35.82 10.13
CA SER A 166 19.42 35.29 8.76
C SER A 166 18.23 35.77 7.92
N ILE A 167 17.18 36.33 8.53
CA ILE A 167 15.93 36.70 7.84
C ILE A 167 15.88 38.18 7.46
N SER A 168 16.76 39.04 7.98
CA SER A 168 16.77 40.46 7.58
C SER A 168 17.37 40.72 6.17
N LEU A 169 17.63 39.67 5.40
CA LEU A 169 18.29 39.70 4.09
C LEU A 169 17.43 39.12 2.95
N ILE A 170 16.19 38.72 3.24
CA ILE A 170 15.15 38.36 2.26
C ILE A 170 13.98 39.32 2.47
#